data_AF-A0A952PHU7-F1
#
_entry.id   AF-A0A952PHU7-F1
#
_cell.length_a   1.000
_cell.length_b   1.000
_cell.length_c   1.000
_cell.angle_alpha   90.00
_cell.angle_beta   90.00
_cell.angle_gamma   90.00
#
_symmetry.space_group_name_H-M   'P 1'
#
loop_
_entity.id
_entity.type
_entity.pdbx_description
1 polymer ?
#
loop_
_entity_poly.entity_id
_entity_poly.type
_entity_poly.pdbx_seq_one_letter_code
_entity_poly.pdbx_strand_id
1 'polypeptide(L)' 'MITHQLSKKPDSTQDAVLLYLKKEGEMTVQALCDVLGITAMAVRRHLQVLQNDGLIESRMERQSQRSPTISTN' A
#
# COMPACT_ATOMS: atom_id res chain seq x y z
N MET A 1 -25.26 6.21 -0.76
CA MET A 1 -23.86 6.51 -0.40
C MET A 1 -23.56 5.71 0.86
N ILE A 2 -23.02 4.50 0.73
CA ILE A 2 -22.70 3.65 1.88
C ILE A 2 -21.30 4.06 2.31
N THR A 3 -21.20 4.84 3.39
CA THR A 3 -19.91 5.10 4.05
C THR A 3 -19.52 3.83 4.79
N HIS A 4 -18.58 3.07 4.24
CA HIS A 4 -18.01 1.90 4.92
C HIS A 4 -17.24 2.41 6.14
N GLN A 5 -17.83 2.24 7.32
CA GLN A 5 -17.17 2.59 8.57
C GLN A 5 -16.06 1.57 8.81
N LEU A 6 -14.81 2.01 8.81
CA LEU A 6 -13.66 1.17 9.11
C LEU A 6 -13.70 0.80 10.60
N SER A 7 -14.40 -0.28 10.94
CA SER A 7 -14.46 -0.86 12.28
C SER A 7 -13.03 -1.11 12.80
N LYS A 8 -12.83 -0.99 14.11
CA LYS A 8 -11.53 -1.10 14.81
C LYS A 8 -10.76 -2.42 14.52
N LYS A 9 -11.43 -3.42 13.94
CA LYS A 9 -10.87 -4.65 13.40
C LYS A 9 -11.22 -4.72 11.90
N PRO A 10 -10.25 -4.98 11.02
CA PRO A 10 -10.55 -5.08 9.59
C PRO A 10 -11.40 -6.34 9.32
N ASP A 11 -12.59 -6.14 8.75
CA ASP A 11 -13.51 -7.21 8.37
C ASP A 11 -13.11 -7.85 7.02
N SER A 12 -12.25 -7.16 6.26
CA SER A 12 -11.67 -7.63 5.01
C SER A 12 -10.20 -7.23 4.87
N THR A 13 -9.47 -7.90 3.96
CA THR A 13 -8.10 -7.50 3.63
C THR A 13 -8.02 -6.08 3.06
N GLN A 14 -9.07 -5.61 2.37
CA GLN A 14 -9.15 -4.22 1.89
C GLN A 14 -9.21 -3.23 3.05
N ASP A 15 -10.03 -3.53 4.06
CA ASP A 15 -10.10 -2.72 5.29
C ASP A 15 -8.77 -2.73 6.03
N ALA A 16 -8.09 -3.88 6.07
CA ALA A 16 -6.76 -3.98 6.67
C ALA A 16 -5.75 -3.09 5.94
N VAL A 17 -5.72 -3.15 4.60
CA VAL A 17 -4.86 -2.28 3.77
C VAL A 17 -5.13 -0.80 4.06
N LEU A 18 -6.40 -0.38 4.04
CA LEU A 18 -6.78 1.01 4.34
C LEU A 18 -6.38 1.43 5.76
N LEU A 19 -6.55 0.54 6.75
CA LEU A 19 -6.16 0.82 8.13
C LEU A 19 -4.65 1.07 8.25
N TYR A 20 -3.83 0.26 7.58
CA TYR A 20 -2.37 0.41 7.62
C TYR A 20 -1.91 1.65 6.86
N LEU A 21 -2.46 1.92 5.66
CA LEU A 21 -2.18 3.16 4.92
C LEU A 21 -2.60 4.39 5.73
N LYS A 22 -3.74 4.35 6.44
CA LYS A 22 -4.16 5.48 7.28
C LYS A 22 -3.23 5.71 8.49
N LYS A 23 -2.62 4.65 9.03
CA LYS A 23 -1.74 4.73 10.20
C LYS A 23 -0.31 5.14 9.82
N GLU A 24 0.25 4.52 8.79
CA GLU A 24 1.65 4.70 8.36
C GLU A 24 1.79 5.75 7.25
N GLY A 25 0.68 6.16 6.61
CA GLY A 25 0.64 7.07 5.48
C GLY A 25 0.84 6.35 4.15
N GLU A 26 2.09 6.30 3.69
CA GLU A 26 2.45 5.65 2.43
C GLU A 26 3.15 4.32 2.71
N MET A 27 2.74 3.26 2.00
CA MET A 27 3.39 1.95 2.11
C MET A 27 3.63 1.35 0.73
N THR A 28 4.73 0.61 0.62
CA THR A 28 5.00 -0.18 -0.57
C THR A 28 4.15 -1.45 -0.58
N VAL A 29 3.94 -2.01 -1.77
CA VAL A 29 3.28 -3.33 -1.91
C VAL A 29 3.98 -4.39 -1.08
N GLN A 30 5.32 -4.36 -1.01
CA GLN A 30 6.08 -5.34 -0.23
C GLN A 30 5.82 -5.19 1.27
N ALA A 31 5.83 -3.97 1.80
CA ALA A 31 5.54 -3.73 3.22
C ALA A 31 4.12 -4.20 3.60
N LEU A 32 3.14 -4.00 2.71
CA LEU A 32 1.80 -4.52 2.89
C LEU A 32 1.76 -6.05 2.87
N CYS A 33 2.53 -6.72 2.00
CA CYS A 33 2.65 -8.18 2.02
C CYS A 33 3.17 -8.69 3.37
N ASP A 34 4.23 -8.05 3.87
CA ASP A 34 4.92 -8.48 5.09
C ASP A 34 4.01 -8.32 6.32
N VAL A 35 3.26 -7.21 6.40
CA VAL A 35 2.36 -6.93 7.53
C VAL A 35 1.05 -7.73 7.45
N LEU A 36 0.53 -7.98 6.25
CA LEU A 36 -0.73 -8.71 6.07
C LEU A 36 -0.55 -10.23 5.91
N GLY A 37 0.68 -10.70 5.70
CA GLY A 37 0.99 -12.11 5.49
C GLY A 37 0.40 -12.69 4.20
N ILE A 38 0.22 -11.86 3.17
CA ILE A 38 -0.38 -12.27 1.89
C ILE A 38 0.56 -12.01 0.71
N THR A 39 0.24 -12.60 -0.43
CA THR A 39 1.07 -12.48 -1.64
C THR A 39 0.94 -11.10 -2.28
N ALA A 40 1.99 -10.69 -3.00
CA ALA A 40 1.97 -9.44 -3.76
C ALA A 40 0.84 -9.36 -4.80
N MET A 41 0.43 -10.50 -5.36
CA MET A 41 -0.74 -10.56 -6.26
C MET A 41 -2.04 -10.25 -5.54
N ALA A 42 -2.23 -10.79 -4.33
CA ALA A 42 -3.39 -10.47 -3.51
C ALA A 42 -3.41 -8.99 -3.13
N VAL A 43 -2.29 -8.44 -2.64
CA VAL A 43 -2.17 -7.01 -2.31
C VAL A 43 -2.51 -6.15 -3.53
N ARG A 44 -1.90 -6.40 -4.70
CA ARG A 44 -2.15 -5.62 -5.92
C ARG A 44 -3.62 -5.66 -6.33
N ARG A 45 -4.27 -6.82 -6.26
CA ARG A 45 -5.71 -6.94 -6.55
C ARG A 45 -6.55 -6.11 -5.60
N HIS A 46 -6.25 -6.14 -4.31
CA HIS A 46 -6.98 -5.32 -3.32
C HIS A 46 -6.75 -3.82 -3.54
N LEU A 47 -5.51 -3.41 -3.82
CA LEU A 47 -5.18 -2.03 -4.16
C LEU A 47 -5.91 -1.55 -5.42
N GLN A 48 -6.02 -2.39 -6.46
CA GLN A 48 -6.77 -2.03 -7.67
C GLN A 48 -8.25 -1.77 -7.38
N VAL A 49 -8.90 -2.58 -6.54
CA VAL A 49 -10.30 -2.34 -6.17
C VAL A 49 -10.43 -1.03 -5.39
N LEU A 50 -9.59 -0.81 -4.39
CA LEU A 50 -9.58 0.42 -3.59
C LEU A 50 -9.31 1.67 -4.44
N GLN A 51 -8.43 1.55 -5.44
CA GLN A 51 -8.11 2.64 -6.36
C GLN A 51 -9.28 2.93 -7.30
N ASN A 52 -9.95 1.89 -7.82
CA ASN A 52 -11.14 2.05 -8.65
C ASN A 52 -12.31 2.68 -7.89
N ASP A 53 -12.41 2.40 -6.58
CA ASP A 53 -13.41 2.99 -5.68
C ASP A 53 -13.03 4.42 -5.24
N GLY A 54 -11.85 4.92 -5.65
CA GLY A 54 -11.37 6.27 -5.32
C GLY A 54 -10.93 6.43 -3.85
N LEU A 55 -10.65 5.34 -3.16
CA LEU A 55 -10.28 5.35 -1.74
C LEU A 55 -8.78 5.53 -1.51
N ILE A 56 -7.96 5.19 -2.52
CA ILE A 56 -6.50 5.36 -2.48
C ILE A 56 -5.99 5.88 -3.82
N GLU A 57 -4.83 6.52 -3.79
CA GLU A 57 -4.03 6.80 -4.96
C GLU A 57 -2.74 5.97 -4.89
N SER A 58 -2.27 5.47 -6.03
CA SER A 58 -0.99 4.78 -6.12
C SER A 58 0.00 5.62 -6.91
N ARG A 59 1.18 5.87 -6.33
CA ARG A 59 2.27 6.51 -7.04
C ARG A 59 3.33 5.48 -7.40
N MET A 60 3.70 5.43 -8.67
CA MET A 60 4.94 4.75 -9.07
C MET A 60 6.11 5.68 -8.77
N GLU A 61 6.67 5.54 -7.57
CA GLU A 61 7.99 6.06 -7.27
C GLU A 61 9.00 5.26 -8.10
N ARG A 62 9.43 5.83 -9.23
CA ARG A 62 10.64 5.33 -9.91
C ARG A 62 11.76 5.54 -8.92
N GLN A 63 12.30 4.45 -8.37
CA GLN A 63 13.61 4.50 -7.74
C GLN A 63 14.59 4.96 -8.82
N SER A 64 14.77 6.28 -8.93
CA SER A 64 15.94 6.85 -9.55
C SER A 64 17.10 6.33 -8.72
N GLN A 65 17.69 5.25 -9.20
CA GLN A 65 18.93 4.73 -8.68
C GLN A 65 19.94 5.87 -8.80
N ARG A 66 20.07 6.62 -7.71
CA ARG A 66 21.16 7.57 -7.52
C ARG A 66 22.40 6.70 -7.41
N SER A 67 23.09 6.54 -8.54
CA SER A 67 24.50 6.18 -8.57
C SER A 67 25.25 7.15 -7.65
N PRO A 68 25.97 6.69 -6.62
CA PRO A 68 27.10 7.43 -6.10
C PRO A 68 28.27 7.08 -7.01
N THR A 69 28.49 7.92 -8.01
CA THR A 69 29.85 8.23 -8.42
C THR A 69 30.58 8.79 -7.18
N ILE A 70 31.84 8.38 -6.99
CA ILE A 70 32.89 8.89 -6.07
C ILE A 70 33.30 7.91 -4.94
N SER A 71 34.52 7.38 -5.06
CA SER A 71 35.54 7.50 -4.00
C SER A 71 36.90 7.71 -4.66
N THR A 72 37.41 8.93 -4.53
CA THR A 72 38.76 9.40 -4.88
C THR A 72 39.80 8.87 -3.89
N ASN A 73 40.92 8.33 -4.40
CA ASN A 73 42.29 8.80 -4.14
C ASN A 73 43.21 8.26 -5.25
#